data_AF-A0A2V7CGZ2-F1
#
_entry.id   AF-A0A2V7CGZ2-F1
#
_cell.length_a   1.000
_cell.length_b   1.000
_cell.length_c   1.000
_cell.angle_alpha   90.00
_cell.angle_beta   90.00
_cell.angle_gamma   90.00
#
_symmetry.space_group_name_H-M   'P 1'
#
loop_
_entity.id
_entity.type
_entity.pdbx_description
1 polymer ?
#
loop_
_entity_poly.entity_id
_entity_poly.type
_entity_poly.pdbx_seq_one_letter_code
_entity_poly.pdbx_strand_id
1 'polypeptide(L)'
;MRWLMEFYNERRGILARYGIEAPLPAAAVLSGRNAVLAEYPSPPRKGRPSLFERAERVGGQDATGWVLYRIVRENMYGSPGAAPAQAT
;
A
#
# COMPACT_ATOMS: atom_id res chain seq x y z
N MET A 1 -2.44 -4.40 18.87
CA MET A 1 -1.24 -3.71 18.35
C MET A 1 -1.64 -2.96 17.09
N ARG A 2 -1.16 -1.72 16.93
CA ARG A 2 -1.42 -0.91 15.73
C ARG A 2 -0.15 -0.83 14.89
N TRP A 3 -0.34 -0.94 13.58
CA TRP A 3 0.70 -0.84 12.57
C TRP A 3 0.42 0.36 11.68
N LEU A 4 1.42 1.20 11.44
CA LEU A 4 1.38 2.24 10.43
C LEU A 4 2.03 1.70 9.17
N MET A 5 1.32 1.76 8.05
CA MET A 5 1.73 1.18 6.79
C MET A 5 1.66 2.22 5.68
N GLU A 6 2.70 2.29 4.86
CA GLU A 6 2.76 3.17 3.70
C GLU A 6 2.81 2.29 2.45
N PHE A 7 1.86 2.49 1.55
CA PHE A 7 1.80 1.85 0.25
C PHE A 7 2.12 2.89 -0.81
N TYR A 8 3.07 2.59 -1.69
CA TYR A 8 3.44 3.44 -2.80
C TYR A 8 2.95 2.82 -4.12
N ASN A 9 2.28 3.61 -4.95
CA ASN A 9 1.91 3.20 -6.29
C ASN A 9 3.00 3.63 -7.27
N GLU A 10 3.83 2.68 -7.73
CA GLU A 10 4.95 2.99 -8.61
C GLU A 10 4.51 3.52 -9.97
N ARG A 11 3.30 3.17 -10.43
CA ARG A 11 2.76 3.61 -11.72
C ARG A 11 2.15 5.01 -11.67
N ARG A 12 1.60 5.38 -10.52
CA ARG A 12 0.85 6.63 -10.33
C ARG A 12 1.59 7.67 -9.48
N GLY A 13 2.69 7.29 -8.82
CA GLY A 13 3.45 8.16 -7.92
C GLY A 13 2.68 8.54 -6.65
N ILE A 14 1.73 7.71 -6.20
CA ILE A 14 0.83 8.03 -5.07
C ILE A 14 1.29 7.27 -3.83
N LEU A 15 1.35 7.94 -2.68
CA LEU A 15 1.60 7.33 -1.38
C LEU A 15 0.30 7.31 -0.56
N ALA A 16 -0.13 6.13 -0.12
CA ALA A 16 -1.29 5.93 0.74
C ALA A 16 -0.85 5.41 2.11
N ARG A 17 -1.41 5.97 3.19
CA ARG A 17 -1.03 5.66 4.57
C ARG A 17 -2.20 5.07 5.34
N TYR A 18 -1.96 3.96 6.03
CA TYR A 18 -2.98 3.28 6.82
C TYR A 18 -2.45 2.94 8.21
N GLY A 19 -3.24 3.27 9.22
CA GLY A 19 -3.17 2.57 10.49
C GLY A 19 -3.99 1.29 10.38
N ILE A 20 -3.45 0.15 10.79
CA ILE A 20 -4.18 -1.13 10.87
C ILE A 20 -3.96 -1.79 12.22
N GLU A 21 -5.05 -2.22 12.86
CA GLU A 21 -4.98 -2.99 14.10
C GLU A 21 -4.88 -4.47 13.74
N ALA A 22 -3.76 -5.08 14.11
CA ALA A 22 -3.54 -6.49 13.88
C ALA A 22 -2.53 -7.07 14.89
N PRO A 23 -2.68 -8.35 15.26
CA PRO A 23 -1.74 -9.02 16.15
C PRO A 23 -0.38 -9.30 15.46
N LEU A 24 -0.37 -9.49 14.14
CA LEU A 24 0.82 -9.82 13.36
C LEU A 24 1.05 -8.80 12.23
N PRO A 25 2.31 -8.49 11.87
CA PRO A 25 2.61 -7.58 10.77
C PRO A 25 2.09 -8.11 9.43
N ALA A 26 2.22 -9.41 9.17
CA ALA A 26 1.72 -10.02 7.93
C ALA A 26 0.20 -9.87 7.78
N ALA A 27 -0.55 -10.02 8.88
CA ALA A 27 -1.99 -9.78 8.89
C ALA A 27 -2.32 -8.31 8.63
N ALA A 28 -1.53 -7.38 9.20
CA ALA A 28 -1.67 -5.95 8.92
C ALA A 28 -1.45 -5.64 7.43
N VAL A 29 -0.43 -6.24 6.79
CA VAL A 29 -0.14 -6.05 5.36
C VAL A 29 -1.32 -6.47 4.50
N LEU A 30 -1.90 -7.64 4.77
CA LEU A 30 -3.04 -8.14 4.03
C LEU A 30 -4.25 -7.20 4.15
N SER A 31 -4.58 -6.77 5.37
CA SER A 31 -5.65 -5.82 5.63
C SER A 31 -5.40 -4.45 4.99
N GLY A 32 -4.17 -3.93 5.09
CA GLY A 32 -3.77 -2.67 4.48
C GLY A 32 -3.83 -2.71 2.95
N ARG A 33 -3.39 -3.82 2.33
CA ARG A 33 -3.49 -4.02 0.88
C ARG A 33 -4.94 -4.03 0.41
N ASN A 34 -5.83 -4.71 1.15
CA ASN A 34 -7.26 -4.71 0.82
C ASN A 34 -7.86 -3.31 0.92
N ALA A 35 -7.47 -2.51 1.93
CA ALA A 35 -7.90 -1.12 2.06
C ALA A 35 -7.44 -0.25 0.88
N VAL A 36 -6.17 -0.36 0.48
CA VAL A 36 -5.61 0.33 -0.70
C VAL A 36 -6.39 0.00 -1.96
N LEU A 37 -6.69 -1.28 -2.19
CA LEU A 37 -7.40 -1.71 -3.40
C LEU A 37 -8.87 -1.27 -3.41
N ALA A 38 -9.49 -1.12 -2.23
CA ALA A 38 -10.85 -0.59 -2.10
C ALA A 38 -10.92 0.92 -2.34
N GLU A 39 -9.94 1.68 -1.83
CA GLU A 39 -9.88 3.14 -2.00
C GLU A 39 -9.39 3.55 -3.40
N TYR A 40 -8.43 2.80 -3.95
CA TYR A 40 -7.83 3.03 -5.26
C TYR A 40 -8.08 1.83 -6.17
N PRO A 41 -9.33 1.63 -6.63
CA PRO A 41 -9.62 0.56 -7.57
C PRO A 41 -8.78 0.75 -8.83
N SER A 42 -8.14 -0.33 -9.28
CA SER A 42 -7.43 -0.31 -10.56
C SER A 42 -8.46 -0.12 -11.68
N PRO A 43 -8.24 0.79 -12.64
CA PRO A 43 -9.13 0.92 -13.78
C PRO A 43 -9.20 -0.41 -14.54
N PRO A 44 -10.39 -0.78 -15.07
CA PRO A 44 -10.53 -2.00 -15.86
C PRO A 44 -9.63 -1.90 -17.08
N ARG A 45 -8.64 -2.82 -17.19
CA ARG A 45 -7.75 -2.85 -18.36
C ARG A 45 -8.53 -3.39 -19.56
N LYS A 46 -8.66 -2.58 -20.61
CA LYS A 46 -9.20 -3.02 -21.91
C LYS A 46 -8.17 -3.93 -22.58
N GLY A 47 -8.31 -5.25 -22.41
CA GLY A 47 -7.52 -6.23 -23.17
C GLY A 47 -7.10 -7.47 -22.38
N ARG A 48 -6.69 -8.52 -23.10
CA ARG A 48 -6.08 -9.72 -22.49
C ARG A 48 -4.67 -9.36 -22.00
N PRO A 49 -4.30 -9.70 -20.74
CA PRO A 49 -2.95 -9.45 -20.25
C PRO A 49 -1.94 -10.26 -21.06
N SER A 50 -0.85 -9.60 -21.44
CA SER A 50 0.29 -10.21 -22.12
C SER A 50 0.95 -11.31 -21.28
N LEU A 51 1.75 -12.18 -21.90
CA LEU A 51 2.45 -13.25 -21.19
C LEU A 51 3.39 -12.70 -20.10
N PHE A 52 4.06 -11.57 -20.37
CA PHE A 52 4.91 -10.87 -19.42
C PHE A 52 4.11 -10.41 -18.19
N GLU A 53 2.97 -9.75 -18.40
CA GLU A 53 2.09 -9.29 -17.30
C GLU A 53 1.47 -10.44 -16.49
N ARG A 54 1.34 -11.63 -17.09
CA ARG A 54 0.93 -12.83 -16.37
C ARG A 54 2.06 -13.39 -15.51
N ALA A 55 3.29 -13.39 -16.03
CA ALA A 55 4.47 -13.82 -15.29
C ALA A 55 4.72 -12.91 -14.07
N GLU A 56 4.58 -11.60 -14.22
CA GLU A 56 4.68 -10.64 -13.10
C GLU A 56 3.65 -10.94 -11.99
N ARG A 57 2.41 -11.28 -12.35
CA ARG A 57 1.38 -11.69 -11.38
C ARG A 57 1.73 -12.96 -10.63
N VAL A 58 2.29 -13.95 -11.33
CA VAL A 58 2.71 -15.22 -10.71
C VAL A 58 3.95 -15.00 -9.83
N GLY A 59 4.83 -14.07 -10.20
CA GLY A 59 5.98 -13.62 -9.41
C GLY A 59 5.62 -12.74 -8.20
N GLY A 60 4.33 -12.50 -7.92
CA GLY A 60 3.88 -11.75 -6.75
C GLY A 60 3.76 -10.23 -6.96
N GLN A 61 4.05 -9.71 -8.15
CA GLN A 61 3.75 -8.31 -8.48
C GLN A 61 2.29 -8.18 -8.92
N ASP A 62 1.51 -7.35 -8.22
CA ASP A 62 0.17 -7.04 -8.70
C ASP A 62 0.22 -6.06 -9.87
N ALA A 63 -0.70 -6.25 -10.82
CA ALA A 63 -0.84 -5.34 -11.95
C ALA A 63 -1.38 -3.95 -11.54
N THR A 64 -1.70 -3.75 -10.26
CA THR A 64 -2.21 -2.50 -9.70
C THR A 64 -1.06 -1.52 -9.39
N GLY A 65 0.16 -2.05 -9.26
CA GLY A 65 1.38 -1.26 -9.06
C GLY A 65 1.55 -0.76 -7.63
N TRP A 66 0.81 -1.33 -6.67
CA TRP A 66 0.90 -0.96 -5.26
C TRP A 66 1.94 -1.82 -4.56
N VAL A 67 2.96 -1.18 -4.00
CA VAL A 67 4.03 -1.83 -3.26
C VAL A 67 3.98 -1.38 -1.80
N LEU A 68 4.14 -2.32 -0.87
CA LEU A 68 4.34 -1.97 0.53
C LEU A 68 5.71 -1.30 0.67
N TYR A 69 5.71 0.00 0.88
CA TYR A 69 6.93 0.80 1.00
C TYR A 69 7.46 0.78 2.43
N ARG A 70 6.57 0.88 3.42
CA ARG A 70 6.97 0.89 4.83
C ARG A 70 5.92 0.26 5.73
N ILE A 71 6.40 -0.45 6.75
CA ILE A 71 5.58 -0.94 7.87
C ILE A 71 6.28 -0.62 9.18
N VAL A 72 5.54 -0.02 10.11
CA VAL A 72 6.05 0.29 11.44
C VAL A 72 5.01 -0.02 12.50
N ARG A 73 5.45 -0.37 13.71
CA ARG A 73 4.57 -0.51 14.87
C ARG A 73 4.31 0.89 15.47
N GLU A 74 3.05 1.27 15.60
CA GLU A 74 2.65 2.63 16.00
C GLU A 74 3.14 2.99 17.41
N ASN A 75 3.25 2.03 18.33
CA ASN A 75 3.77 2.27 19.68
C ASN A 75 5.28 2.60 19.72
N MET A 76 6.02 2.47 18.62
CA MET A 76 7.40 2.97 18.48
C MET A 76 7.47 4.31 17.73
N TYR A 77 6.37 4.73 17.09
CA TYR A 77 6.26 6.01 16.41
C TYR A 77 5.37 6.90 17.26
N GLY A 78 5.99 7.72 18.12
CA GLY A 78 5.31 8.93 18.59
C GLY A 78 4.70 9.63 17.37
N SER A 79 3.37 9.73 17.37
CA SER A 79 2.51 10.39 16.38
C SER A 79 3.25 11.02 15.19
N PRO A 80 3.14 10.50 13.94
CA PRO A 80 3.50 11.26 12.75
C PRO A 80 2.38 12.27 12.46
N GLY A 81 2.12 13.14 13.43
CA GLY A 81 1.17 14.24 13.41
C GLY A 81 1.89 15.57 13.57
N ALA A 82 3.01 15.74 12.85
CA ALA A 82 3.64 17.03 12.64
C ALA A 82 4.37 16.99 11.28
N ALA A 83 3.60 16.99 10.21
CA ALA A 83 4.11 17.61 8.99
C ALA A 83 4.37 19.09 9.34
N PRO A 84 5.58 19.65 9.17
CA PRO A 84 5.70 21.09 9.18
C PRO A 84 4.93 21.56 7.94
N ALA A 85 3.80 22.23 8.17
CA ALA A 85 3.18 23.06 7.16
C ALA A 85 4.21 24.12 6.79
N GLN A 86 4.96 23.88 5.72
CA GLN A 86 5.63 24.95 5.02
C GLN A 86 4.55 25.75 4.30
N ALA A 87 4.14 26.83 4.94
CA ALA A 87 3.42 27.92 4.32
C ALA A 87 4.29 29.17 4.48
N THR A 88 4.79 29.62 3.32
CA THR A 88 5.32 30.91 2.88
C THR A 88 5.69 31.96 3.93
#